data_AF-A0A3C1FQJ0-F1
#
_entry.id   AF-A0A3C1FQJ0-F1
#
_cell.length_a   1.000
_cell.length_b   1.000
_cell.length_c   1.000
_cell.angle_alpha   90.00
_cell.angle_beta   90.00
_cell.angle_gamma   90.00
#
_symmetry.space_group_name_H-M   'P 1'
#
loop_
_entity.id
_entity.type
_entity.pdbx_description
1 polymer ?
#
loop_
_entity_poly.entity_id
_entity_poly.type
_entity_poly.pdbx_seq_one_letter_code
_entity_poly.pdbx_strand_id
1 'polypeptide(L)'
;NLVVYPENMRANLDRLGGLIHSQRVLLALTQAGVSREDAYRLVQRNAMKVWREQADFLTLLRADSEVSAALGAEELAELFDLGYHTKHVNTLFQRIFGE
;
A
#
# COMPACT_ATOMS: atom_id res chain seq x y z
N ASN A 1 -13.85 -1.27 -31.52
CA ASN A 1 -14.04 -0.57 -30.22
C ASN A 1 -13.38 -1.37 -29.13
N LEU A 2 -12.56 -0.71 -28.29
CA LEU A 2 -12.00 -1.33 -27.10
C LEU A 2 -13.06 -1.36 -26.00
N VAL A 3 -13.21 -2.49 -25.33
CA VAL A 3 -14.07 -2.62 -24.14
C VAL A 3 -13.18 -2.64 -22.91
N VAL A 4 -13.44 -1.74 -21.96
CA VAL A 4 -12.69 -1.60 -20.71
C VAL A 4 -13.56 -2.11 -19.57
N TYR A 5 -12.97 -2.87 -18.64
CA TYR A 5 -13.64 -3.45 -17.48
C TYR A 5 -13.06 -2.92 -16.16
N PRO A 6 -13.51 -1.75 -15.67
CA PRO A 6 -12.98 -1.13 -14.45
C PRO A 6 -13.09 -2.03 -13.22
N GLU A 7 -14.20 -2.77 -13.08
CA GLU A 7 -14.41 -3.69 -11.96
C GLU A 7 -13.37 -4.83 -11.93
N ASN A 8 -13.00 -5.35 -13.10
CA ASN A 8 -11.96 -6.38 -13.19
C ASN A 8 -10.58 -5.81 -12.85
N MET A 9 -10.31 -4.54 -13.22
CA MET A 9 -9.07 -3.86 -12.85
C MET A 9 -8.97 -3.70 -11.33
N ARG A 10 -10.06 -3.23 -10.70
CA ARG A 10 -10.19 -3.11 -9.24
C ARG A 10 -9.97 -4.44 -8.55
N ALA A 11 -10.74 -5.46 -8.94
CA ALA A 11 -10.63 -6.80 -8.37
C ALA A 11 -9.21 -7.34 -8.48
N ASN A 12 -8.55 -7.17 -9.63
CA ASN A 12 -7.17 -7.64 -9.82
C ASN A 12 -6.15 -6.95 -8.91
N LEU A 13 -6.33 -5.66 -8.61
CA LEU A 13 -5.48 -4.94 -7.65
C LEU A 13 -5.70 -5.46 -6.22
N ASP A 14 -6.95 -5.73 -5.86
CA ASP A 14 -7.35 -6.13 -4.51
C ASP A 14 -7.02 -7.61 -4.21
N ARG A 15 -6.76 -8.44 -5.24
CA ARG A 15 -6.46 -9.88 -5.13
C ARG A 15 -5.31 -10.24 -4.19
N LEU A 16 -4.38 -9.31 -3.98
CA LEU A 16 -3.23 -9.53 -3.11
C LEU A 16 -3.41 -8.92 -1.72
N GLY A 17 -4.65 -8.69 -1.27
CA GLY A 17 -4.94 -8.29 0.12
C GLY A 17 -4.24 -6.99 0.55
N GLY A 18 -4.01 -6.07 -0.39
CA GLY A 18 -3.33 -4.80 -0.12
C GLY A 18 -1.79 -4.83 -0.22
N LEU A 19 -1.16 -5.94 -0.64
CA LEU A 19 0.30 -6.03 -0.77
C LEU A 19 0.93 -4.97 -1.70
N ILE A 20 0.15 -4.40 -2.63
CA ILE A 20 0.60 -3.29 -3.49
C ILE A 20 1.06 -2.06 -2.68
N HIS A 21 0.60 -1.92 -1.44
CA HIS A 21 0.95 -0.81 -0.54
C HIS A 21 2.24 -1.07 0.28
N SER A 22 2.86 -2.24 0.16
CA SER A 22 4.06 -2.64 0.93
C SER A 22 5.21 -1.64 0.88
N GLN A 23 5.45 -1.01 -0.29
CA GLN A 23 6.47 0.03 -0.42
C GLN A 23 6.13 1.28 0.40
N ARG A 24 4.86 1.71 0.42
CA ARG A 24 4.44 2.89 1.20
C ARG A 24 4.64 2.65 2.69
N VAL A 25 4.30 1.45 3.17
CA VAL A 25 4.52 1.03 4.57
C VAL A 25 6.00 1.01 4.91
N LEU A 26 6.85 0.45 4.04
CA LEU A 26 8.30 0.44 4.24
C LEU A 26 8.84 1.87 4.39
N LEU A 27 8.45 2.78 3.49
CA LEU A 27 8.91 4.16 3.52
C LEU A 27 8.42 4.89 4.77
N ALA A 28 7.15 4.71 5.15
CA ALA A 28 6.59 5.31 6.36
C ALA A 28 7.34 4.86 7.62
N LEU A 29 7.64 3.56 7.76
CA LEU A 29 8.44 3.04 8.86
C LEU A 29 9.82 3.71 8.91
N THR A 30 10.50 3.85 7.76
CA THR A 30 11.80 4.54 7.73
C THR A 30 11.70 6.02 8.08
N GLN A 31 10.61 6.69 7.72
CA GLN A 31 10.35 8.09 8.07
C GLN A 31 10.03 8.25 9.55
N ALA A 32 9.41 7.24 10.17
CA ALA A 32 9.18 7.17 11.61
C ALA A 32 10.44 6.78 12.43
N GLY A 33 11.60 6.63 11.78
CA GLY A 33 12.89 6.38 12.44
C GLY A 33 13.27 4.90 12.56
N VAL A 34 12.48 3.98 12.00
CA VAL A 34 12.86 2.56 11.92
C VAL A 34 14.01 2.39 10.92
N SER A 35 15.00 1.55 11.24
CA SER A 35 16.09 1.27 10.32
C SER A 35 15.55 0.67 9.01
N ARG A 36 16.22 0.92 7.88
CA ARG A 36 15.77 0.37 6.58
C ARG A 36 15.71 -1.16 6.57
N GLU A 37 16.66 -1.79 7.26
CA GLU A 37 16.72 -3.25 7.41
C GLU A 37 15.53 -3.77 8.23
N ASP A 38 15.23 -3.13 9.37
CA ASP A 38 14.07 -3.49 10.18
C ASP A 38 12.75 -3.23 9.45
N ALA A 39 12.61 -2.09 8.78
CA ALA A 39 11.43 -1.78 7.99
C ALA A 39 11.18 -2.85 6.92
N TYR A 40 12.24 -3.32 6.25
CA TYR A 40 12.14 -4.42 5.29
C TYR A 40 11.71 -5.72 5.97
N ARG A 41 12.33 -6.10 7.09
CA ARG A 41 11.99 -7.30 7.87
C ARG A 41 10.53 -7.29 8.35
N LEU A 42 10.05 -6.16 8.87
CA LEU A 42 8.69 -5.96 9.38
C LEU A 42 7.64 -6.05 8.26
N VAL A 43 7.89 -5.38 7.14
CA VAL A 43 7.01 -5.44 5.97
C VAL A 43 6.99 -6.84 5.38
N GLN A 44 8.17 -7.46 5.20
CA GLN A 44 8.28 -8.79 4.60
C GLN A 44 7.57 -9.85 5.44
N ARG A 45 7.74 -9.87 6.77
CA ARG A 45 7.10 -10.91 7.60
C ARG A 45 5.57 -10.85 7.55
N ASN A 46 4.99 -9.64 7.48
CA ASN A 46 3.54 -9.48 7.35
C ASN A 46 3.07 -9.78 5.92
N ALA A 47 3.83 -9.34 4.91
CA ALA A 47 3.51 -9.63 3.52
C ALA A 47 3.51 -11.13 3.20
N MET A 48 4.45 -11.89 3.77
CA MET A 48 4.52 -13.34 3.59
C MET A 48 3.32 -14.09 4.19
N LYS A 49 2.69 -13.55 5.25
CA LYS A 49 1.45 -14.12 5.81
C LYS A 49 0.27 -13.91 4.85
N VAL A 50 0.12 -12.70 4.30
CA VAL A 50 -0.89 -12.41 3.25
C VAL A 50 -0.77 -13.39 2.09
N TRP A 51 0.45 -13.62 1.62
CA TRP A 51 0.70 -14.52 0.49
C TRP A 51 0.29 -15.98 0.77
N ARG A 52 0.48 -16.46 2.00
CA ARG A 52 0.20 -17.86 2.39
C ARG A 52 -1.26 -18.09 2.78
N GLU A 53 -1.87 -17.11 3.41
CA GLU A 53 -3.15 -17.27 4.12
C GLU A 53 -4.28 -16.46 3.50
N GLN A 54 -4.04 -15.73 2.41
CA GLN A 54 -4.99 -14.77 1.82
C GLN A 54 -5.53 -13.76 2.86
N ALA A 55 -4.70 -13.41 3.83
CA ALA A 55 -5.03 -12.47 4.88
C ALA A 55 -5.04 -11.01 4.38
N ASP A 56 -5.64 -10.11 5.15
CA ASP A 56 -5.62 -8.67 4.89
C ASP A 56 -4.32 -8.04 5.44
N PHE A 57 -3.58 -7.33 4.58
CA PHE A 57 -2.27 -6.80 4.93
C PHE A 57 -2.34 -5.70 5.99
N LEU A 58 -3.33 -4.80 5.91
CA LEU A 58 -3.51 -3.72 6.87
C LEU A 58 -3.82 -4.28 8.28
N THR A 59 -4.68 -5.28 8.34
CA THR A 59 -5.02 -5.97 9.60
C THR A 59 -3.79 -6.59 10.23
N LEU A 60 -2.94 -7.27 9.45
CA LEU A 60 -1.70 -7.86 9.96
C LEU A 60 -0.72 -6.81 10.48
N LEU A 61 -0.56 -5.69 9.77
CA LEU A 61 0.31 -4.59 10.21
C LEU A 61 -0.18 -3.94 11.50
N ARG A 62 -1.49 -3.78 11.67
CA ARG A 62 -2.10 -3.25 12.91
C ARG A 62 -1.92 -4.18 14.10
N ALA A 63 -1.92 -5.49 13.86
CA ALA A 63 -1.73 -6.51 14.88
C ALA A 63 -0.24 -6.74 15.24
N ASP A 64 0.68 -6.22 14.44
CA ASP A 64 2.11 -6.35 14.65
C ASP A 64 2.62 -5.27 15.61
N SER A 65 3.03 -5.69 16.81
CA SER A 65 3.44 -4.76 17.88
C SER A 65 4.64 -3.87 17.52
N GLU A 66 5.57 -4.35 16.70
CA GLU A 66 6.73 -3.54 16.29
C GLU A 66 6.33 -2.50 15.24
N VAL A 67 5.37 -2.83 14.37
CA VAL A 67 4.82 -1.88 13.39
C VAL A 67 3.94 -0.85 14.10
N SER A 68 3.04 -1.28 14.98
CA SER A 68 2.11 -0.39 15.70
C SER A 68 2.82 0.51 16.71
N ALA A 69 4.03 0.16 17.14
CA ALA A 69 4.86 1.03 17.97
C ALA A 69 5.45 2.20 17.19
N ALA A 70 5.62 2.06 15.86
CA ALA A 70 6.19 3.07 14.99
C ALA A 70 5.14 3.90 14.24
N LEU A 71 4.03 3.28 13.82
CA LEU A 71 2.97 3.91 13.03
C LEU A 71 1.60 3.71 13.70
N GLY A 72 0.83 4.80 13.79
CA GLY A 72 -0.53 4.76 14.35
C GLY A 72 -1.52 4.01 13.45
N ALA A 73 -2.67 3.60 14.02
CA ALA A 73 -3.69 2.86 13.26
C ALA A 73 -4.33 3.68 12.11
N GLU A 74 -4.47 5.00 12.30
CA GLU A 74 -4.95 5.94 11.29
C GLU A 74 -3.90 6.17 10.20
N GLU A 75 -2.65 6.43 10.60
CA GLU A 75 -1.51 6.58 9.68
C GLU A 75 -1.36 5.34 8.79
N LEU A 76 -1.42 4.13 9.38
CA LEU A 76 -1.42 2.88 8.62
C LEU A 76 -2.59 2.80 7.64
N ALA A 77 -3.79 3.30 7.98
CA ALA A 77 -4.93 3.28 7.07
C ALA A 77 -4.71 4.18 5.85
N GLU A 78 -4.13 5.36 6.05
CA GLU A 78 -3.85 6.32 4.97
C GLU A 78 -2.83 5.79 3.94
N LEU A 79 -1.95 4.88 4.36
CA LEU A 79 -1.00 4.21 3.47
C LEU A 79 -1.67 3.28 2.45
N PHE A 80 -2.93 2.90 2.69
CA PHE A 80 -3.72 2.02 1.83
C PHE A 80 -4.68 2.78 0.90
N ASP A 81 -4.65 4.12 0.92
CA ASP A 81 -5.40 4.90 -0.07
C ASP A 81 -4.71 4.86 -1.45
N LEU A 82 -5.46 4.44 -2.47
CA LEU A 82 -4.99 4.43 -3.86
C LEU A 82 -4.94 5.82 -4.50
N GLY A 83 -5.68 6.79 -3.95
CA GLY A 83 -5.64 8.19 -4.39
C GLY A 83 -4.21 8.75 -4.37
N TYR A 84 -3.38 8.29 -3.44
CA TYR A 84 -1.96 8.62 -3.39
C TYR A 84 -1.20 8.31 -4.69
N HIS A 85 -1.53 7.21 -5.37
CA HIS A 85 -0.86 6.79 -6.60
C HIS A 85 -1.37 7.54 -7.84
N THR A 86 -2.59 8.07 -7.78
CA THR A 86 -3.23 8.78 -8.92
C THR A 86 -3.21 10.30 -8.77
N LYS A 87 -2.67 10.84 -7.68
CA LYS A 87 -2.67 12.29 -7.38
C LYS A 87 -2.07 13.20 -8.47
N HIS A 88 -1.20 12.65 -9.33
CA HIS A 88 -0.55 13.40 -10.40
C HIS A 88 -1.14 13.12 -11.79
N VAL A 89 -2.21 12.30 -11.91
CA VAL A 89 -2.83 11.99 -13.20
C VAL A 89 -3.27 13.26 -13.93
N ASN A 90 -3.97 14.16 -13.24
CA ASN A 90 -4.44 15.41 -13.86
C ASN A 90 -3.29 16.31 -14.34
N THR A 91 -2.19 16.39 -13.58
CA THR A 91 -0.99 17.13 -13.98
C THR A 91 -0.39 16.58 -15.28
N LEU A 92 -0.39 15.26 -15.44
CA LEU A 92 0.10 14.62 -16.67
C LEU A 92 -0.84 14.86 -17.86
N PHE A 93 -2.15 14.79 -17.64
CA PHE A 93 -3.15 15.08 -18.67
C PHE A 93 -3.04 16.53 -19.15
N GLN A 94 -2.94 17.49 -18.22
CA GLN A 94 -2.76 18.90 -18.55
C GLN A 94 -1.50 19.13 -19.38
N ARG A 95 -0.40 18.47 -19.05
CA ARG A 95 0.86 18.59 -19.80
C ARG A 95 0.76 18.07 -21.24
N ILE A 96 -0.03 17.03 -21.47
CA ILE A 96 -0.13 16.37 -22.79
C ILE A 96 -1.21 17.02 -23.65
N PHE A 97 -2.37 17.34 -23.06
CA PHE A 97 -3.56 17.77 -23.79
C PHE A 97 -3.84 19.27 -23.67
N GLY A 98 -3.20 19.99 -22.73
CA GLY A 98 -3.36 21.43 -22.57
C GLY A 98 -4.66 21.88 -21.90
N GLU A 99 -5.41 20.95 -21.31
CA GLU A 99 -6.61 21.19 -20.49
C GLU A 99 -6.34 20.97 -19.00
#